data_AF-A0A2I0PU20-F1
#
_entry.id   AF-A0A2I0PU20-F1
#
_cell.length_a   1.000
_cell.length_b   1.000
_cell.length_c   1.000
_cell.angle_alpha   90.00
_cell.angle_beta   90.00
_cell.angle_gamma   90.00
#
_symmetry.space_group_name_H-M   'P 1'
#
loop_
_entity.id
_entity.type
_entity.pdbx_description
1 polymer ?
#
loop_
_entity_poly.entity_id
_entity_poly.type
_entity_poly.pdbx_seq_one_letter_code
_entity_poly.pdbx_strand_id
1 'polypeptide(L)'
;MCTFANGTTCEEWALFREEGCKPFTPVTTTAAAIGMANPASVNCGKVGATSEIMNNPDGSQYGMCKFPNGTACEEWALFREEGCKPYVAPTATPVK
;
A
#
# COMPACT_ATOMS: atom_id res chain seq x y z
N MET A 1 23.67 -28.92 2.16
CA MET A 1 22.23 -28.60 2.17
C MET A 1 21.97 -27.67 3.32
N CYS A 2 21.54 -26.44 3.04
CA CYS A 2 21.27 -25.42 4.05
C CYS A 2 19.76 -25.35 4.29
N THR A 3 19.33 -25.35 5.54
CA THR A 3 17.92 -25.19 5.93
C THR A 3 17.69 -23.75 6.38
N PHE A 4 16.74 -23.06 5.75
CA PHE A 4 16.37 -21.69 6.11
C PHE A 4 15.31 -21.66 7.21
N ALA A 5 15.12 -20.49 7.84
CA ALA A 5 14.20 -20.31 8.97
C ALA A 5 12.72 -20.62 8.65
N ASN A 6 12.34 -20.66 7.38
CA ASN A 6 11.01 -21.09 6.91
C ASN A 6 10.93 -22.59 6.55
N GLY A 7 11.99 -23.37 6.83
CA GLY A 7 12.04 -24.80 6.56
C GLY A 7 12.40 -25.19 5.12
N THR A 8 12.67 -24.24 4.22
CA THR A 8 13.19 -24.59 2.89
C THR A 8 14.62 -25.09 2.98
N THR A 9 14.93 -26.15 2.23
CA THR A 9 16.28 -26.69 2.12
C THR A 9 16.82 -26.43 0.73
N CYS A 10 18.03 -25.90 0.62
CA CYS A 10 18.72 -25.72 -0.66
C CYS A 10 20.05 -26.47 -0.71
N GLU A 11 20.39 -26.96 -1.90
CA GLU A 11 21.74 -27.41 -2.22
C GLU A 11 22.70 -26.23 -2.34
N GLU A 12 23.96 -26.45 -1.94
CA GLU A 12 24.96 -25.40 -1.74
C GLU A 12 25.36 -24.68 -3.05
N TRP A 13 25.42 -25.42 -4.15
CA TRP A 13 25.83 -24.89 -5.46
C TRP A 13 24.73 -24.08 -6.17
N ALA A 14 23.46 -24.23 -5.77
CA ALA A 14 22.36 -23.42 -6.27
C ALA A 14 22.40 -21.99 -5.71
N LEU A 15 22.98 -21.78 -4.52
CA LEU A 15 23.20 -20.45 -3.95
C LEU A 15 24.22 -19.64 -4.74
N PHE A 16 25.29 -20.30 -5.20
CA PHE A 16 26.38 -19.64 -5.91
C PHE A 16 25.99 -19.15 -7.32
N ARG A 17 25.03 -19.84 -7.98
CA ARG A 17 24.64 -19.54 -9.36
C ARG A 17 23.40 -18.66 -9.50
N GLU A 18 22.77 -18.25 -8.40
CA GLU A 18 21.55 -17.41 -8.38
C GLU A 18 20.34 -17.97 -9.16
N GLU A 19 20.41 -19.23 -9.60
CA GLU A 19 19.36 -19.99 -10.29
C GLU A 19 18.31 -20.44 -9.26
N GLY A 20 17.48 -19.51 -8.80
CA GLY A 20 16.24 -19.82 -8.07
C GLY A 20 16.36 -20.13 -6.57
N CYS A 21 17.56 -20.26 -5.99
CA CYS A 21 17.73 -20.28 -4.53
C CYS A 21 18.43 -19.00 -4.04
N LYS A 22 17.62 -18.05 -3.56
CA LYS A 22 18.09 -16.90 -2.76
C LYS A 22 17.63 -17.13 -1.31
N PRO A 23 18.45 -16.82 -0.28
CA PRO A 23 17.94 -16.76 1.07
C PRO A 23 16.72 -15.84 1.05
N PHE A 24 15.60 -16.31 1.60
CA PHE A 24 14.48 -15.42 1.86
C PHE A 24 15.00 -14.38 2.85
N THR A 25 15.48 -13.26 2.33
CA THR A 25 15.36 -12.04 3.08
C THR A 25 13.86 -11.93 3.32
N PRO A 26 13.39 -11.83 4.58
CA PRO A 26 12.06 -11.27 4.75
C PRO A 26 12.13 -9.93 4.05
N VAL A 27 11.54 -9.86 2.87
CA VAL A 27 11.04 -8.60 2.34
C VAL A 27 9.92 -8.26 3.29
N THR A 28 10.29 -7.76 4.46
CA THR A 28 9.44 -6.86 5.19
C THR A 28 9.21 -5.76 4.18
N THR A 29 8.06 -5.79 3.51
CA THR A 29 7.56 -4.65 2.76
C THR A 29 7.24 -3.57 3.78
N THR A 30 8.27 -3.01 4.41
CA THR A 30 8.22 -1.64 4.89
C THR A 30 8.49 -0.79 3.68
N ALA A 31 7.48 -0.68 2.81
CA ALA A 31 7.45 0.42 1.86
C ALA A 31 7.25 1.70 2.68
N ALA A 32 8.32 2.27 3.23
CA ALA A 32 8.36 3.67 3.66
C ALA A 32 9.75 4.02 4.18
N ALA A 33 10.58 4.58 3.30
CA ALA A 33 11.30 5.82 3.59
C ALA A 33 11.96 6.33 2.30
N ILE A 34 11.16 6.80 1.34
CA ILE A 34 11.70 7.67 0.28
C ILE A 34 10.79 8.89 0.19
N GLY A 35 11.22 9.99 0.82
CA GLY A 35 10.48 11.25 0.86
C GLY A 35 9.28 11.23 1.82
N MET A 36 8.93 12.39 2.35
CA MET A 36 7.76 12.62 3.20
C MET A 36 6.52 11.93 2.60
N ALA A 37 5.74 11.22 3.42
CA ALA A 37 4.50 10.59 2.95
C ALA A 37 3.60 11.62 2.25
N ASN A 38 2.95 11.24 1.15
CA ASN A 38 2.03 12.13 0.44
C ASN A 38 0.94 12.60 1.41
N PRO A 39 0.81 13.91 1.72
CA PRO A 39 -0.17 14.40 2.68
C PRO A 39 -1.61 14.06 2.27
N ALA A 40 -1.90 13.98 0.96
CA ALA A 40 -3.20 13.58 0.44
C ALA A 40 -3.53 12.11 0.79
N SER A 41 -2.57 11.20 0.54
CA SER A 41 -2.74 9.78 0.88
C SER A 41 -2.80 9.53 2.39
N VAL A 42 -2.07 10.31 3.18
CA VAL A 42 -2.18 10.28 4.66
C VAL A 42 -3.57 10.74 5.11
N ASN A 43 -4.10 11.82 4.51
CA ASN A 43 -5.44 12.31 4.80
C ASN A 43 -6.51 11.27 4.43
N CYS A 44 -6.31 10.56 3.32
CA CYS A 44 -7.16 9.45 2.90
C CYS A 44 -7.34 8.38 4.00
N GLY A 45 -6.22 7.93 4.57
CA GLY A 45 -6.24 6.95 5.66
C GLY A 45 -6.89 7.49 6.93
N LYS A 46 -6.69 8.79 7.24
CA LYS A 46 -7.30 9.43 8.43
C LYS A 46 -8.82 9.44 8.40
N VAL A 47 -9.43 9.53 7.22
CA VAL A 47 -10.89 9.52 7.05
C VAL A 47 -11.47 8.10 6.92
N GLY A 48 -10.64 7.07 7.12
CA GLY A 48 -11.04 5.66 7.03
C GLY A 48 -11.23 5.17 5.59
N ALA A 49 -10.69 5.90 4.60
CA ALA A 49 -10.66 5.49 3.20
C ALA A 49 -9.36 4.76 2.86
N THR A 50 -9.37 4.05 1.74
CA THR A 50 -8.18 3.38 1.19
C THR A 50 -7.65 4.16 0.00
N SER A 51 -6.34 4.42 -0.01
CA SER A 51 -5.62 5.06 -1.12
C SER A 51 -5.38 4.06 -2.25
N GLU A 52 -5.73 4.43 -3.47
CA GLU A 52 -5.45 3.66 -4.68
C GLU A 52 -4.85 4.56 -5.76
N ILE A 53 -3.75 4.12 -6.37
CA ILE A 53 -3.17 4.81 -7.52
C ILE A 53 -3.85 4.32 -8.79
N MET A 54 -4.36 5.27 -9.57
CA MET A 54 -4.98 5.02 -10.86
C MET A 54 -4.13 5.61 -11.98
N ASN A 55 -4.13 4.92 -13.13
CA ASN A 55 -3.43 5.35 -14.33
C ASN A 55 -4.40 6.05 -15.28
N ASN A 56 -3.98 7.17 -15.85
CA ASN A 56 -4.65 7.83 -16.95
C ASN A 56 -4.21 7.22 -18.29
N PRO A 57 -5.02 7.40 -19.37
CA PRO A 57 -4.67 6.95 -20.71
C PRO A 57 -3.39 7.56 -21.27
N ASP A 58 -2.97 8.73 -20.75
CA ASP A 58 -1.74 9.42 -21.12
C ASP A 58 -0.49 8.90 -20.36
N GLY A 59 -0.66 7.91 -19.47
CA GLY A 59 0.40 7.34 -18.64
C GLY A 59 0.68 8.11 -17.34
N SER A 60 -0.04 9.21 -17.08
CA SER A 60 0.01 9.88 -15.77
C SER A 60 -0.70 9.06 -14.68
N GLN A 61 -0.29 9.24 -13.44
CA GLN A 61 -0.88 8.57 -12.28
C GLN A 61 -1.54 9.60 -11.35
N TYR A 62 -2.67 9.24 -10.78
CA TYR A 62 -3.37 10.03 -9.78
C TYR A 62 -3.86 9.15 -8.63
N GLY A 63 -4.02 9.74 -7.45
CA GLY A 63 -4.49 9.04 -6.27
C GLY A 63 -5.99 9.14 -6.13
N MET A 64 -6.64 8.03 -5.76
CA MET A 64 -8.05 7.97 -5.41
C MET A 64 -8.25 7.40 -4.01
N CYS A 65 -9.01 8.11 -3.18
CA CYS A 65 -9.57 7.61 -1.94
C CYS A 65 -10.85 6.83 -2.19
N LYS A 66 -10.85 5.52 -1.91
CA LYS A 66 -12.06 4.72 -1.85
C LYS A 66 -12.61 4.65 -0.43
N PHE A 67 -13.83 5.11 -0.28
CA PHE A 67 -14.57 5.09 0.98
C PHE A 67 -15.26 3.73 1.19
N PRO A 68 -15.56 3.34 2.45
CA PRO A 68 -16.19 2.06 2.76
C PRO A 68 -17.62 1.90 2.21
N ASN A 69 -18.29 2.99 1.82
CA ASN A 69 -19.57 2.93 1.11
C ASN A 69 -19.42 2.63 -0.40
N GLY A 70 -18.20 2.44 -0.89
CA GLY A 70 -17.90 2.21 -2.31
C GLY A 70 -17.79 3.48 -3.16
N THR A 71 -18.03 4.67 -2.59
CA THR A 71 -17.73 5.93 -3.28
C THR A 71 -16.23 6.18 -3.33
N ALA A 72 -15.77 6.97 -4.30
CA ALA A 72 -14.37 7.33 -4.42
C ALA A 72 -14.21 8.82 -4.72
N CYS A 73 -13.10 9.38 -4.27
CA CYS A 73 -12.70 10.76 -4.53
C CYS A 73 -11.22 10.84 -4.85
N GLU A 74 -10.82 11.84 -5.62
CA GLU A 74 -9.40 12.13 -5.82
C GLU A 74 -8.77 12.62 -4.51
N GLU A 75 -7.59 12.09 -4.16
CA GLU A 75 -6.98 12.29 -2.84
C GLU A 75 -6.63 13.76 -2.57
N TRP A 76 -6.18 14.49 -3.59
CA TRP A 76 -5.83 15.90 -3.47
C TRP A 76 -7.06 16.80 -3.37
N ALA A 77 -8.13 16.50 -4.11
CA ALA A 77 -9.41 17.17 -4.00
C ALA A 77 -10.01 16.99 -2.61
N LEU A 78 -9.88 15.79 -2.02
CA LEU A 78 -10.26 15.54 -0.63
C LEU A 78 -9.38 16.33 0.35
N PHE A 79 -8.06 16.35 0.14
CA PHE A 79 -7.11 17.06 1.00
C PHE A 79 -7.32 18.58 1.02
N ARG A 80 -7.68 19.18 -0.14
CA ARG A 80 -7.95 20.62 -0.29
C ARG A 80 -9.42 20.99 -0.10
N GLU A 81 -10.29 20.01 0.17
CA GLU A 81 -11.75 20.19 0.26
C GLU A 81 -12.38 20.80 -1.01
N GLU A 82 -11.78 20.51 -2.17
CA GLU A 82 -12.20 21.00 -3.48
C GLU A 82 -13.26 20.08 -4.08
N GLY A 83 -14.52 20.29 -3.69
CA GLY A 83 -15.67 19.57 -4.26
C GLY A 83 -15.76 18.09 -3.88
N CYS A 84 -14.72 17.52 -3.26
CA CYS A 84 -14.78 16.23 -2.59
C CYS A 84 -14.91 16.42 -1.07
N LYS A 85 -15.82 15.66 -0.45
CA LYS A 85 -16.00 15.58 0.99
C LYS A 85 -15.68 14.18 1.50
N PRO A 86 -15.06 14.05 2.68
CA PRO A 86 -14.87 12.74 3.28
C PRO A 86 -16.22 12.08 3.53
N TYR A 87 -16.40 10.87 3.01
CA TYR A 87 -17.43 10.00 3.54
C TYR A 87 -16.94 9.45 4.87
N VAL A 88 -17.41 10.05 5.95
CA VAL A 88 -17.28 9.48 7.28
C VAL A 88 -18.45 8.53 7.43
N ALA A 89 -18.18 7.22 7.45
CA ALA A 89 -19.22 6.25 7.79
C ALA A 89 -19.85 6.70 9.12
N PRO A 90 -21.20 6.76 9.24
CA PRO A 90 -21.85 7.10 10.49
C PRO A 90 -21.46 6.04 11.52
N THR A 91 -20.43 6.35 12.31
CA THR A 91 -19.80 5.54 13.36
C THR A 91 -19.91 4.04 13.12
N ALA A 92 -18.84 3.43 12.59
CA ALA A 92 -18.50 2.11 13.10
C ALA A 92 -18.33 2.28 14.62
N THR A 93 -19.34 1.89 15.39
CA THR A 93 -19.24 1.78 16.83
C THR A 93 -17.98 0.98 17.14
N PRO A 94 -17.09 1.45 18.04
CA PRO A 94 -16.03 0.59 18.54
C PRO A 94 -16.73 -0.63 19.15
N VAL A 95 -16.52 -1.80 18.54
CA VAL A 95 -16.97 -3.06 19.11
C VAL A 95 -16.23 -3.18 20.45
N LYS A 96 -17.00 -3.11 21.54
CA LYS A 96 -16.54 -3.28 22.91
C LYS A 96 -16.04 -4.71 23.13
#